data_AF-A0A2V2CM27-F1
#
_entry.id   AF-A0A2V2CM27-F1
#
_cell.length_a   1.000
_cell.length_b   1.000
_cell.length_c   1.000
_cell.angle_alpha   90.00
_cell.angle_beta   90.00
_cell.angle_gamma   90.00
#
_symmetry.space_group_name_H-M   'P 1'
#
loop_
_entity.id
_entity.type
_entity.pdbx_description
1 polymer ?
#
loop_
_entity_poly.entity_id
_entity_poly.type
_entity_poly.pdbx_seq_one_letter_code
_entity_poly.pdbx_strand_id
1 'polypeptide(L)'
;MRDYYGAYQEERYSSLYAPMRGVMSAMGKAMWHFAQLKEMTWYQWGYAGITGFIHHMEHVYPEYIDQFKGLMAQLGLPIAYPPIEEFRETEAELGQIFRMSIRLVDEVNMALSRFIEAADSSDYEPLARQAETIQMANFAPRAILTQALAMSEQGNSAASLDAWLKGTLDAPQQA
;
A
#
# COMPACT_ATOMS: atom_id res chain seq x y z
N MET A 1 30.34 -9.29 16.25
CA MET A 1 28.96 -8.79 16.08
C MET A 1 28.45 -9.39 14.78
N ARG A 2 27.30 -10.10 14.77
CA ARG A 2 26.72 -10.58 13.51
C ARG A 2 26.23 -9.36 12.72
N ASP A 3 26.56 -9.27 11.44
CA ASP A 3 25.94 -8.30 10.53
C ASP A 3 24.43 -8.57 10.52
N TYR A 4 23.64 -7.54 10.82
CA TYR A 4 22.19 -7.63 10.88
C TYR A 4 21.60 -8.11 9.56
N TYR A 5 22.18 -7.72 8.41
CA TYR A 5 21.74 -8.18 7.08
C TYR A 5 22.61 -9.30 6.52
N GLY A 6 23.53 -9.86 7.31
CA GLY A 6 24.50 -10.85 6.85
C GLY A 6 23.87 -12.12 6.29
N ALA A 7 22.66 -12.48 6.73
CA ALA A 7 21.91 -13.62 6.20
C ALA A 7 21.61 -13.50 4.69
N TYR A 8 21.47 -12.29 4.16
CA TYR A 8 21.25 -12.04 2.73
C TYR A 8 22.52 -12.16 1.88
N GLN A 9 23.69 -12.37 2.49
CA GLN A 9 24.92 -12.67 1.76
C GLN A 9 24.99 -14.15 1.36
N GLU A 10 24.18 -15.00 1.97
CA GLU A 10 24.05 -16.41 1.58
C GLU A 10 23.35 -16.51 0.22
N GLU A 11 23.90 -17.33 -0.70
CA GLU A 11 23.39 -17.50 -2.06
C GLU A 11 21.88 -17.75 -2.09
N ARG A 12 21.40 -18.64 -1.22
CA ARG A 12 19.98 -19.01 -1.09
C ARG A 12 19.03 -17.85 -0.76
N TYR A 13 19.50 -16.79 -0.10
CA TYR A 13 18.64 -15.66 0.32
C TYR A 13 18.96 -14.36 -0.42
N SER A 14 20.08 -14.32 -1.14
CA SER A 14 20.58 -13.12 -1.80
C SER A 14 19.59 -12.49 -2.79
N SER A 15 18.82 -13.34 -3.50
CA SER A 15 17.78 -12.92 -4.45
C SER A 15 16.62 -12.18 -3.79
N LEU A 16 16.36 -12.41 -2.51
CA LEU A 16 15.22 -11.84 -1.78
C LEU A 16 15.49 -10.43 -1.25
N TYR A 17 16.76 -10.02 -1.10
CA TYR A 17 17.10 -8.79 -0.40
C TYR A 17 16.57 -7.53 -1.10
N ALA A 18 16.87 -7.36 -2.39
CA ALA A 18 16.46 -6.18 -3.13
C ALA A 18 14.92 -6.11 -3.31
N PRO A 19 14.21 -7.21 -3.67
CA PRO A 19 12.76 -7.22 -3.71
C PRO A 19 12.11 -6.94 -2.35
N MET A 20 12.60 -7.53 -1.25
CA MET A 20 12.12 -7.24 0.12
C MET A 20 12.24 -5.75 0.43
N ARG A 21 13.40 -5.14 0.13
CA ARG A 21 13.58 -3.68 0.30
C ARG A 21 12.60 -2.87 -0.54
N GLY A 22 12.30 -3.34 -1.76
CA GLY A 22 11.31 -2.72 -2.64
C GLY A 22 9.91 -2.72 -2.03
N VAL A 23 9.47 -3.85 -1.49
CA VAL A 23 8.17 -3.98 -0.80
C VAL A 23 8.11 -3.06 0.41
N MET A 24 9.12 -3.11 1.28
CA MET A 24 9.19 -2.26 2.48
C MET A 24 9.19 -0.77 2.15
N SER A 25 9.89 -0.37 1.09
CA SER A 25 9.89 1.01 0.61
C SER A 25 8.51 1.44 0.09
N ALA A 26 7.85 0.59 -0.71
CA ALA A 26 6.56 0.91 -1.30
C ALA A 26 5.45 0.98 -0.24
N MET A 27 5.39 0.00 0.68
CA MET A 27 4.40 -0.01 1.76
C MET A 27 4.62 1.15 2.74
N GLY A 28 5.88 1.43 3.10
CA GLY A 28 6.21 2.58 3.93
C GLY A 28 5.80 3.90 3.26
N LYS A 29 6.11 4.07 1.97
CA LYS A 29 5.68 5.25 1.20
C LYS A 29 4.16 5.37 1.18
N ALA A 30 3.43 4.29 0.88
CA ALA A 30 1.98 4.28 0.87
C ALA A 30 1.40 4.71 2.22
N MET A 31 1.85 4.12 3.32
CA MET A 31 1.43 4.49 4.67
C MET A 31 1.57 6.00 4.94
N TRP A 32 2.77 6.56 4.74
CA TRP A 32 3.02 7.98 5.01
C TRP A 32 2.29 8.91 4.04
N HIS A 33 2.20 8.54 2.78
CA HIS A 33 1.55 9.37 1.77
C HIS A 33 0.02 9.34 1.94
N PHE A 34 -0.58 8.21 2.32
CA PHE A 34 -2.00 8.16 2.69
C PHE A 34 -2.31 8.97 3.94
N ALA A 35 -1.42 8.97 4.94
CA ALA A 35 -1.56 9.85 6.10
C ALA A 35 -1.58 11.33 5.69
N GLN A 36 -0.71 11.74 4.78
CA GLN A 36 -0.68 13.11 4.27
C GLN A 36 -1.92 13.44 3.42
N LEU A 37 -2.33 12.54 2.52
CA LEU A 37 -3.53 12.72 1.70
C LEU A 37 -4.79 12.85 2.57
N LYS A 38 -4.88 12.10 3.67
CA LYS A 38 -5.96 12.23 4.67
C LYS A 38 -6.01 13.64 5.26
N GLU A 39 -4.86 14.15 5.70
CA GLU A 39 -4.78 15.51 6.25
C GLU A 39 -5.20 16.56 5.21
N MET A 40 -4.79 16.39 3.93
CA MET A 40 -5.23 17.27 2.85
C MET A 40 -6.74 17.23 2.66
N THR A 41 -7.34 16.03 2.59
CA THR A 41 -8.79 15.90 2.37
C THR A 41 -9.62 16.45 3.53
N TRP A 42 -9.14 16.29 4.76
CA TRP A 42 -9.78 16.83 5.95
C TRP A 42 -9.66 18.35 6.01
N TYR A 43 -8.44 18.87 5.88
CA TYR A 43 -8.15 20.30 6.03
C TYR A 43 -8.76 21.14 4.91
N GLN A 44 -8.68 20.68 3.66
CA GLN A 44 -9.12 21.49 2.51
C GLN A 44 -10.64 21.49 2.34
N TRP A 45 -11.31 20.37 2.58
CA TRP A 45 -12.74 20.23 2.25
C TRP A 45 -13.63 19.69 3.36
N GLY A 46 -13.07 19.02 4.39
CA GLY A 46 -13.85 18.46 5.49
C GLY A 46 -14.80 17.32 5.08
N TYR A 47 -14.52 16.65 3.96
CA TYR A 47 -15.32 15.54 3.43
C TYR A 47 -15.10 14.27 4.25
N ALA A 48 -16.09 13.90 5.07
CA ALA A 48 -15.95 12.86 6.08
C ALA A 48 -15.82 11.45 5.49
N GLY A 49 -16.57 11.14 4.44
CA GLY A 49 -16.48 9.86 3.73
C GLY A 49 -15.17 9.70 2.97
N ILE A 50 -14.73 10.74 2.24
CA ILE A 50 -13.45 10.74 1.53
C ILE A 50 -12.29 10.62 2.53
N THR A 51 -12.27 11.47 3.55
CA THR A 51 -11.23 11.43 4.60
C THR A 51 -11.22 10.08 5.29
N GLY A 52 -12.40 9.54 5.64
CA GLY A 52 -12.52 8.22 6.27
C GLY A 52 -11.98 7.10 5.39
N PHE A 53 -12.21 7.14 4.08
CA PHE A 53 -11.73 6.13 3.15
C PHE A 53 -10.20 6.19 3.01
N ILE A 54 -9.64 7.39 2.84
CA ILE A 54 -8.19 7.59 2.75
C ILE A 54 -7.49 7.23 4.08
N HIS A 55 -8.13 7.52 5.21
CA HIS A 55 -7.65 7.12 6.53
C HIS A 55 -7.67 5.59 6.73
N HIS A 56 -8.71 4.91 6.25
CA HIS A 56 -8.73 3.45 6.24
C HIS A 56 -7.57 2.88 5.42
N MET A 57 -7.29 3.48 4.25
CA MET A 57 -6.14 3.10 3.42
C MET A 57 -4.80 3.31 4.15
N GLU A 58 -4.62 4.40 4.90
CA GLU A 58 -3.42 4.59 5.73
C GLU A 58 -3.24 3.45 6.74
N HIS A 59 -4.32 3.04 7.42
CA HIS A 59 -4.25 2.09 8.51
C HIS A 59 -4.01 0.64 8.11
N VAL A 60 -4.29 0.23 6.87
CA VAL A 60 -4.03 -1.16 6.44
C VAL A 60 -2.55 -1.44 6.20
N TYR A 61 -1.73 -0.44 5.85
CA TYR A 61 -0.31 -0.66 5.52
C TYR A 61 0.56 -1.11 6.69
N PRO A 62 0.39 -0.60 7.94
CA PRO A 62 1.05 -1.18 9.10
C PRO A 62 0.81 -2.69 9.23
N GLU A 63 -0.42 -3.15 9.01
CA GLU A 63 -0.77 -4.58 9.07
C GLU A 63 -0.08 -5.37 7.95
N TYR A 64 -0.07 -4.84 6.72
CA TYR A 64 0.65 -5.47 5.61
C TYR A 64 2.16 -5.56 5.85
N ILE A 65 2.75 -4.52 6.46
CA ILE A 65 4.17 -4.53 6.85
C ILE A 65 4.44 -5.62 7.88
N ASP A 66 3.60 -5.75 8.91
CA ASP A 66 3.75 -6.78 9.93
C ASP A 66 3.56 -8.19 9.37
N GLN A 67 2.59 -8.39 8.48
CA GLN A 67 2.39 -9.66 7.77
C GLN A 67 3.62 -10.01 6.93
N PHE A 68 4.11 -9.06 6.12
CA PHE A 68 5.29 -9.26 5.26
C PHE A 68 6.56 -9.53 6.08
N LYS A 69 6.75 -8.81 7.19
CA LYS A 69 7.81 -9.10 8.16
C LYS A 69 7.71 -10.51 8.72
N GLY A 70 6.50 -10.97 9.02
CA GLY A 70 6.22 -12.34 9.44
C GLY A 70 6.69 -13.37 8.42
N LEU A 71 6.49 -13.10 7.12
CA LEU A 71 6.97 -13.96 6.03
C LEU A 71 8.50 -14.09 6.03
N MET A 72 9.22 -12.96 6.12
CA MET A 72 10.68 -12.98 6.16
C MET A 72 11.23 -13.67 7.41
N ALA A 73 10.55 -13.49 8.55
CA ALA A 73 10.92 -14.12 9.81
C ALA A 73 10.82 -15.65 9.78
N GLN A 74 9.95 -16.25 8.94
CA GLN A 74 9.89 -17.71 8.76
C GLN A 74 11.22 -18.28 8.24
N LEU A 75 11.98 -17.48 7.48
CA LEU A 75 13.31 -17.83 6.96
C LEU A 75 14.44 -17.35 7.88
N GLY A 76 14.13 -16.76 9.04
CA GLY A 76 15.11 -16.14 9.92
C GLY A 76 15.71 -14.84 9.35
N LEU A 77 15.06 -14.24 8.36
CA LEU A 77 15.54 -13.05 7.67
C LEU A 77 14.97 -11.77 8.29
N PRO A 78 15.80 -10.76 8.59
CA PRO A 78 15.30 -9.47 9.02
C PRO A 78 14.81 -8.64 7.83
N ILE A 79 13.91 -7.69 8.08
CA ILE A 79 13.52 -6.69 7.10
C ILE A 79 14.38 -5.44 7.22
N ALA A 80 14.52 -4.72 6.11
CA ALA A 80 15.09 -3.38 6.10
C ALA A 80 13.96 -2.35 6.04
N TYR A 81 14.15 -1.20 6.70
CA TYR A 81 13.27 -0.04 6.60
C TYR A 81 14.02 1.06 5.82
N PRO A 82 13.84 1.15 4.48
CA PRO A 82 14.48 2.19 3.69
C PRO A 82 13.97 3.59 4.09
N PRO A 83 14.77 4.65 3.91
CA PRO A 83 14.29 6.02 4.03
C PRO A 83 13.13 6.28 3.05
N ILE A 84 12.15 7.04 3.50
CA ILE A 84 10.94 7.36 2.74
C ILE A 84 11.01 8.83 2.36
N GLU A 85 10.77 9.12 1.10
CA GLU A 85 10.78 10.50 0.62
C GLU A 85 9.58 11.27 1.18
N GLU A 86 9.84 12.50 1.61
CA GLU A 86 8.82 13.43 2.06
C GLU A 86 7.80 13.71 0.95
N PHE A 87 6.53 13.78 1.33
CA PHE A 87 5.45 14.15 0.44
C PHE A 87 5.56 15.64 0.09
N ARG A 88 5.60 15.99 -1.19
CA ARG A 88 5.91 17.37 -1.63
C ARG A 88 4.70 18.15 -2.11
N GLU A 89 3.62 17.45 -2.43
CA GLU A 89 2.41 18.07 -2.95
C GLU A 89 1.67 18.79 -1.82
N THR A 90 1.56 20.11 -1.91
CA THR A 90 0.90 20.94 -0.88
C THR A 90 -0.53 21.32 -1.24
N GLU A 91 -0.87 21.23 -2.53
CA GLU A 91 -2.20 21.52 -3.07
C GLU A 91 -2.55 20.46 -4.10
N ALA A 92 -3.76 19.91 -4.01
CA ALA A 92 -4.25 18.91 -4.94
C ALA A 92 -5.76 19.08 -5.09
N GLU A 93 -6.28 18.90 -6.30
CA GLU A 93 -7.72 18.74 -6.49
C GLU A 93 -8.15 17.31 -6.15
N LEU A 94 -9.44 17.09 -5.91
CA LEU A 94 -9.96 15.79 -5.47
C LEU A 94 -9.63 14.64 -6.43
N GLY A 95 -9.69 14.88 -7.75
CA GLY A 95 -9.27 13.89 -8.75
C GLY A 95 -7.78 13.55 -8.67
N GLN A 96 -6.93 14.52 -8.30
CA GLN A 96 -5.51 14.29 -8.09
C GLN A 96 -5.27 13.42 -6.85
N ILE A 97 -6.03 13.61 -5.76
CA ILE A 97 -5.98 12.74 -4.58
C ILE A 97 -6.21 11.28 -4.98
N PHE A 98 -7.27 10.98 -5.73
CA PHE A 98 -7.54 9.60 -6.15
C PHE A 98 -6.50 9.04 -7.11
N ARG A 99 -5.97 9.85 -8.04
CA ARG A 99 -4.85 9.43 -8.91
C ARG A 99 -3.62 9.04 -8.08
N MET A 100 -3.27 9.82 -7.07
CA MET A 100 -2.15 9.53 -6.17
C MET A 100 -2.43 8.25 -5.37
N SER A 101 -3.63 8.09 -4.82
CA SER A 101 -4.05 6.87 -4.12
C SER A 101 -3.94 5.61 -4.99
N ILE A 102 -4.40 5.67 -6.25
CA ILE A 102 -4.26 4.55 -7.21
C ILE A 102 -2.79 4.25 -7.46
N ARG A 103 -1.97 5.29 -7.67
CA ARG A 103 -0.53 5.10 -7.88
C ARG A 103 0.13 4.42 -6.68
N LEU A 104 -0.20 4.81 -5.45
CA LEU A 104 0.37 4.18 -4.25
C LEU A 104 0.02 2.69 -4.17
N VAL A 105 -1.25 2.34 -4.41
CA VAL A 105 -1.70 0.94 -4.48
C VAL A 105 -0.96 0.17 -5.57
N ASP A 106 -0.83 0.74 -6.77
CA ASP A 106 -0.17 0.11 -7.92
C ASP A 106 1.35 -0.05 -7.69
N GLU A 107 2.00 0.91 -7.03
CA GLU A 107 3.43 0.83 -6.67
C GLU A 107 3.70 -0.30 -5.68
N VAL A 108 2.86 -0.45 -4.65
CA VAL A 108 2.93 -1.58 -3.70
C VAL A 108 2.68 -2.90 -4.41
N ASN A 109 1.66 -2.95 -5.27
CA ASN A 109 1.32 -4.15 -6.04
C ASN A 109 2.50 -4.60 -6.91
N MET A 110 3.15 -3.66 -7.61
CA MET A 110 4.31 -3.93 -8.46
C MET A 110 5.54 -4.38 -7.64
N ALA A 111 5.76 -3.80 -6.45
CA ALA A 111 6.84 -4.23 -5.57
C ALA A 111 6.62 -5.66 -5.05
N LEU A 112 5.38 -6.00 -4.67
CA LEU A 112 5.00 -7.35 -4.28
C LEU A 112 5.16 -8.35 -5.43
N SER A 113 4.76 -8.01 -6.66
CA SER A 113 4.98 -8.86 -7.84
C SER A 113 6.45 -9.24 -8.01
N ARG A 114 7.37 -8.28 -7.88
CA ARG A 114 8.81 -8.54 -8.00
C ARG A 114 9.34 -9.43 -6.89
N PHE A 115 8.79 -9.29 -5.67
CA PHE A 115 9.14 -10.17 -4.56
C PHE A 115 8.63 -11.59 -4.78
N ILE A 116 7.37 -11.74 -5.20
CA ILE A 116 6.73 -13.02 -5.52
C ILE A 116 7.55 -13.74 -6.61
N GLU A 117 7.90 -13.05 -7.69
CA GLU A 117 8.73 -13.61 -8.78
C GLU A 117 10.11 -14.07 -8.27
N ALA A 118 10.76 -13.29 -7.40
CA ALA A 118 12.05 -13.66 -6.83
C ALA A 118 11.96 -14.86 -5.87
N ALA A 119 10.88 -14.95 -5.09
CA ALA A 119 10.61 -16.07 -4.21
C ALA A 119 10.31 -17.35 -4.98
N ASP A 120 9.42 -17.30 -5.98
CA ASP A 120 9.11 -18.44 -6.86
C ASP A 120 10.38 -18.91 -7.61
N SER A 121 11.19 -17.99 -8.13
CA SER A 121 12.43 -18.33 -8.86
C SER A 121 13.53 -18.93 -7.98
N SER A 122 13.38 -18.86 -6.65
CA SER A 122 14.35 -19.36 -5.67
C SER A 122 13.81 -20.55 -4.86
N ASP A 123 12.79 -21.26 -5.39
CA ASP A 123 12.15 -22.41 -4.76
C ASP A 123 11.52 -22.09 -3.37
N TYR A 124 11.01 -20.86 -3.22
CA TYR A 124 10.25 -20.40 -2.05
C TYR A 124 8.77 -20.17 -2.38
N GLU A 125 8.14 -21.09 -3.11
CA GLU A 125 6.73 -20.96 -3.53
C GLU A 125 5.76 -20.76 -2.36
N PRO A 126 5.91 -21.41 -1.19
CA PRO A 126 5.04 -21.12 -0.04
C PRO A 126 5.16 -19.67 0.46
N LEU A 127 6.34 -19.06 0.33
CA LEU A 127 6.56 -17.65 0.67
C LEU A 127 5.89 -16.75 -0.37
N ALA A 128 6.03 -17.09 -1.65
CA ALA A 128 5.39 -16.38 -2.76
C ALA A 128 3.86 -16.40 -2.63
N ARG A 129 3.25 -17.56 -2.35
CA ARG A 129 1.79 -17.67 -2.13
C ARG A 129 1.30 -16.83 -0.95
N GLN A 130 2.08 -16.77 0.14
CA GLN A 130 1.71 -15.93 1.29
C GLN A 130 1.84 -14.44 0.96
N ALA A 131 2.83 -14.03 0.16
CA ALA A 131 2.96 -12.66 -0.32
C ALA A 131 1.84 -12.27 -1.33
N GLU A 132 1.37 -13.22 -2.14
CA GLU A 132 0.20 -13.04 -3.02
C GLU A 132 -1.06 -12.67 -2.21
N THR A 133 -1.26 -13.25 -1.03
CA THR A 133 -2.39 -12.86 -0.14
C THR A 133 -2.34 -11.38 0.23
N ILE A 134 -1.16 -10.85 0.56
CA ILE A 134 -0.96 -9.43 0.86
C ILE A 134 -1.22 -8.59 -0.40
N GLN A 135 -0.75 -9.07 -1.55
CA GLN A 135 -0.94 -8.40 -2.83
C GLN A 135 -2.42 -8.28 -3.22
N MET A 136 -3.19 -9.35 -3.06
CA MET A 136 -4.63 -9.37 -3.31
C MET A 136 -5.37 -8.38 -2.40
N ALA A 137 -5.04 -8.36 -1.11
CA ALA A 137 -5.62 -7.42 -0.15
C ALA A 137 -5.31 -5.96 -0.52
N ASN A 138 -4.05 -5.66 -0.87
CA ASN A 138 -3.63 -4.33 -1.32
C ASN A 138 -4.37 -3.89 -2.60
N PHE A 139 -4.65 -4.82 -3.52
CA PHE A 139 -5.30 -4.50 -4.79
C PHE A 139 -6.83 -4.34 -4.69
N ALA A 140 -7.47 -4.93 -3.68
CA ALA A 140 -8.92 -4.87 -3.47
C ALA A 140 -9.55 -3.46 -3.55
N PRO A 141 -9.01 -2.41 -2.88
CA PRO A 141 -9.60 -1.05 -2.92
C PRO A 141 -9.47 -0.35 -4.28
N ARG A 142 -8.70 -0.89 -5.23
CA ARG A 142 -8.40 -0.24 -6.51
C ARG A 142 -9.65 0.04 -7.34
N ALA A 143 -10.64 -0.86 -7.29
CA ALA A 143 -11.91 -0.68 -8.02
C ALA A 143 -12.68 0.55 -7.49
N ILE A 144 -12.77 0.70 -6.16
CA ILE A 144 -13.42 1.83 -5.50
C ILE A 144 -12.70 3.13 -5.85
N LEU A 145 -11.36 3.14 -5.77
CA LEU A 145 -10.55 4.31 -6.14
C LEU A 145 -10.75 4.74 -7.60
N THR A 146 -10.83 3.77 -8.52
CA THR A 146 -11.05 4.04 -9.95
C THR A 146 -12.44 4.63 -10.19
N GLN A 147 -13.46 4.12 -9.49
CA GLN A 147 -14.82 4.68 -9.56
C GLN A 147 -14.86 6.09 -8.97
N ALA A 148 -14.22 6.32 -7.82
CA ALA A 148 -14.13 7.64 -7.19
C ALA A 148 -13.46 8.67 -8.12
N LEU A 149 -12.36 8.28 -8.77
CA LEU A 149 -11.70 9.09 -9.78
C LEU A 149 -12.65 9.45 -10.93
N ALA A 150 -13.29 8.46 -11.54
CA ALA A 150 -14.23 8.69 -12.64
C ALA A 150 -15.40 9.60 -12.22
N MET A 151 -15.94 9.41 -11.02
CA MET A 151 -16.99 10.27 -10.48
C MET A 151 -16.52 11.72 -10.32
N SER A 152 -15.28 11.92 -9.85
CA SER A 152 -14.68 13.26 -9.69
C SER A 152 -14.47 13.96 -11.04
N GLU A 153 -14.12 13.22 -12.10
CA GLU A 153 -13.87 13.78 -13.43
C GLU A 153 -15.16 14.06 -14.22
N GLN A 154 -16.23 13.31 -13.96
CA GLN A 154 -17.53 13.47 -14.62
C GLN A 154 -18.35 14.65 -14.05
N GLY A 155 -17.79 15.42 -13.11
CA GLY A 155 -18.47 16.59 -12.54
C GLY A 155 -19.59 16.26 -11.56
N ASN A 156 -19.58 15.06 -10.96
CA ASN A 156 -20.47 14.79 -9.82
C ASN A 156 -20.16 15.76 -8.68
N SER A 157 -21.20 16.15 -7.92
CA SER A 157 -20.97 17.02 -6.77
C SER A 157 -20.08 16.30 -5.75
N ALA A 158 -19.12 17.03 -5.18
CA ALA A 158 -18.22 16.47 -4.18
C ALA A 158 -18.97 15.90 -2.96
N ALA A 159 -20.13 16.47 -2.62
CA ALA A 159 -21.01 15.94 -1.57
C ALA A 159 -21.62 14.57 -1.92
N SER A 160 -22.00 14.35 -3.18
CA SER A 160 -22.51 13.05 -3.64
C SER A 160 -21.43 11.98 -3.59
N LEU A 161 -20.21 12.32 -4.01
CA LEU A 161 -19.06 11.45 -3.94
C LEU A 161 -18.67 11.12 -2.48
N ASP A 162 -18.66 12.12 -1.60
CA ASP A 162 -18.40 11.94 -0.17
C ASP A 162 -19.41 10.98 0.47
N ALA A 163 -20.70 11.18 0.21
CA ALA A 163 -21.76 10.31 0.71
C ALA A 163 -21.63 8.87 0.19
N TRP A 164 -21.26 8.68 -1.07
CA TRP A 164 -21.06 7.36 -1.66
C TRP A 164 -19.86 6.62 -1.05
N LEU A 165 -18.72 7.30 -0.85
CA LEU A 165 -17.56 6.70 -0.19
C LEU A 165 -17.86 6.34 1.26
N LYS A 166 -18.61 7.18 1.98
CA LYS A 166 -19.05 6.87 3.34
C LYS A 166 -19.88 5.58 3.38
N GLY A 167 -20.86 5.44 2.49
CA GLY A 167 -21.69 4.23 2.39
C GLY A 167 -20.89 2.97 2.01
N THR A 168 -19.75 3.13 1.32
CA THR A 168 -18.88 2.00 0.95
C THR A 168 -18.11 1.45 2.16
N LEU A 169 -17.73 2.30 3.12
CA LEU A 169 -17.10 1.88 4.37
C LEU A 169 -18.10 1.23 5.34
N ASP A 170 -19.34 1.71 5.35
CA ASP A 170 -20.42 1.21 6.22
C ASP A 170 -21.02 -0.11 5.70
N ALA A 171 -20.84 -0.43 4.42
CA ALA A 171 -21.25 -1.71 3.85
C ALA A 171 -20.36 -2.84 4.40
N PRO A 172 -20.92 -4.04 4.70
CA PRO A 172 -20.11 -5.17 5.11
C PRO A 172 -19.12 -5.50 3.98
N GLN A 173 -17.84 -5.18 4.21
CA GLN A 173 -16.76 -5.55 3.32
C GLN A 173 -16.79 -7.08 3.21
N GLN A 174 -17.17 -7.60 2.04
CA GLN A 174 -17.21 -9.04 1.83
C GLN A 174 -15.79 -9.58 1.98
N ALA A 175 -15.62 -10.43 2.99
CA ALA A 175 -14.38 -11.13 3.32
C ALA A 175 -13.99 -12.14 2.23
#